data_AF-A0A933GIQ5-F1
#
_entry.id   AF-A0A933GIQ5-F1
#
_cell.length_a   1.000
_cell.length_b   1.000
_cell.length_c   1.000
_cell.angle_alpha   90.00
_cell.angle_beta   90.00
_cell.angle_gamma   90.00
#
_symmetry.space_group_name_H-M   'P 1'
#
loop_
_entity.id
_entity.type
_entity.pdbx_description
1 polymer ?
#
loop_
_entity_poly.entity_id
_entity_poly.type
_entity_poly.pdbx_seq_one_letter_code
_entity_poly.pdbx_strand_id
1 'polypeptide(L)' 'MIAFVIALSLGILAAPLAADAQQPGKVPRVGLLTASPRRGPSVDQFPERLRDLGHVEGQNLAFQYRAPAPGEGVMTGR' A
#
# COMPACT_ATOMS: atom_id res chain seq x y z
N MET A 1 -41.38 -12.88 14.22
CA MET A 1 -41.29 -12.73 12.75
C MET A 1 -40.60 -11.41 12.34
N ILE A 2 -41.08 -10.25 12.79
CA ILE A 2 -40.52 -8.93 12.40
C ILE A 2 -39.04 -8.76 12.78
N ALA A 3 -38.63 -9.19 13.98
CA ALA A 3 -37.23 -9.10 14.41
C ALA A 3 -36.26 -9.90 13.51
N PHE A 4 -36.73 -11.02 12.95
CA PHE A 4 -35.93 -11.84 12.05
C PHE A 4 -35.72 -11.14 10.70
N VAL A 5 -36.76 -10.48 10.19
CA VAL A 5 -36.67 -9.69 8.95
C VAL A 5 -35.70 -8.52 9.13
N ILE A 6 -35.79 -7.79 10.25
CA ILE A 6 -34.89 -6.66 10.53
C ILE A 6 -33.43 -7.12 10.60
N ALA A 7 -33.15 -8.21 11.32
CA ALA A 7 -31.80 -8.77 11.42
C ALA A 7 -31.24 -9.18 10.05
N LEU A 8 -32.07 -9.80 9.19
CA LEU A 8 -31.67 -10.20 7.85
C LEU A 8 -31.39 -8.98 6.96
N SER A 9 -32.27 -7.98 6.97
CA SER A 9 -32.09 -6.75 6.20
C SER A 9 -30.82 -5.99 6.61
N LEU A 10 -30.53 -5.92 7.91
CA LEU A 10 -29.34 -5.25 8.42
C LEU A 10 -28.06 -6.02 8.04
N GLY A 11 -28.08 -7.35 8.12
CA GLY A 11 -26.96 -8.20 7.70
C GLY A 11 -26.64 -8.09 6.21
N ILE A 12 -27.68 -8.04 5.36
CA ILE A 12 -27.52 -7.88 3.90
C ILE A 12 -26.94 -6.51 3.56
N LEU A 13 -27.36 -5.45 4.27
CA LEU A 13 -26.86 -4.10 4.02
C LEU A 13 -25.43 -3.89 4.56
N ALA A 14 -25.04 -4.60 5.62
CA ALA A 14 -23.70 -4.54 6.20
C ALA A 14 -22.66 -5.41 5.46
N ALA A 15 -23.09 -6.46 4.75
CA ALA A 15 -22.22 -7.37 4.01
C ALA A 15 -21.30 -6.68 2.96
N PRO A 16 -21.79 -5.78 2.08
CA PRO A 16 -20.91 -5.09 1.13
C PRO A 16 -19.91 -4.15 1.83
N LEU A 17 -20.29 -3.53 2.95
CA LEU A 17 -19.41 -2.65 3.71
C LEU A 17 -18.25 -3.41 4.36
N ALA A 18 -18.50 -4.63 4.84
CA ALA A 18 -17.48 -5.53 5.35
C ALA A 18 -16.61 -6.12 4.23
N ALA A 19 -17.18 -6.38 3.04
CA ALA A 19 -16.45 -6.89 1.88
C ALA A 19 -15.46 -5.86 1.29
N ASP A 20 -15.78 -4.57 1.33
CA ASP A 20 -14.84 -3.51 0.94
C ASP A 20 -13.68 -3.37 1.94
N ALA A 21 -13.95 -3.57 3.24
CA ALA A 21 -12.92 -3.56 4.29
C ALA A 21 -12.05 -4.83 4.31
N GLN A 22 -12.61 -5.97 3.90
CA GLN A 22 -11.93 -7.26 3.76
C GLN A 22 -11.79 -7.62 2.28
N GLN A 23 -11.08 -6.80 1.48
CA GLN A 23 -10.60 -7.30 0.19
C GLN A 23 -9.63 -8.46 0.46
N PRO A 24 -9.93 -9.70 0.05
CA PRO A 24 -9.10 -10.84 0.36
C PRO A 24 -7.81 -10.76 -0.48
N GLY A 25 -6.67 -10.64 0.19
CA GLY A 25 -5.37 -11.07 -0.34
C GLY A 25 -4.66 -10.18 -1.36
N LYS A 26 -5.06 -8.91 -1.56
CA LYS A 26 -4.21 -7.97 -2.32
C LYS A 26 -3.13 -7.41 -1.41
N VAL A 27 -1.91 -7.92 -1.57
CA VAL A 27 -0.71 -7.31 -0.99
C VAL A 27 -0.64 -5.85 -1.48
N PRO A 28 -0.78 -4.84 -0.61
CA PRO A 28 -0.71 -3.44 -1.01
C PRO A 28 0.66 -3.13 -1.62
N ARG A 29 0.68 -2.49 -2.78
CA ARG A 29 1.93 -2.10 -3.46
C ARG A 29 2.20 -0.63 -3.24
N VAL A 30 3.37 -0.30 -2.71
CA VAL A 30 3.82 1.08 -2.49
C VAL A 30 4.88 1.43 -3.52
N GLY A 31 4.58 2.40 -4.39
CA GLY A 31 5.53 2.93 -5.36
C GLY A 31 6.41 4.01 -4.72
N LEU A 32 7.72 3.82 -4.76
CA LEU A 32 8.70 4.81 -4.31
C LEU A 32 9.38 5.45 -5.52
N LEU A 33 9.06 6.72 -5.76
CA LEU A 33 9.65 7.54 -6.82
C LEU A 33 10.83 8.31 -6.25
N THR A 34 11.99 8.16 -6.88
CA THR A 34 13.23 8.82 -6.47
C THR A 34 13.72 9.73 -7.58
N ALA A 35 14.23 10.91 -7.21
CA ALA A 35 14.79 11.87 -8.17
C ALA A 35 16.17 11.45 -8.69
N SER A 36 16.83 10.51 -8.02
CA SER A 36 18.15 9.98 -8.37
C SER A 36 18.11 8.46 -8.43
N PRO A 37 18.78 7.83 -9.40
CA PRO A 37 18.97 6.38 -9.44
C PRO A 37 19.78 5.85 -8.25
N ARG A 38 20.51 6.73 -7.55
CA ARG A 38 21.11 6.42 -6.25
C ARG A 38 20.07 6.59 -5.15
N ARG A 39 19.77 5.50 -4.43
CA ARG A 39 18.97 5.58 -3.20
C ARG A 39 19.74 6.37 -2.14
N GLY A 40 19.05 7.31 -1.51
CA GLY A 40 19.55 8.05 -0.35
C GLY A 40 19.07 7.41 0.95
N PRO A 41 19.66 7.77 2.10
CA PRO A 41 19.36 7.15 3.39
C PRO A 41 17.88 7.20 3.77
N SER A 42 17.13 8.24 3.36
CA SER A 42 15.68 8.33 3.60
C SER A 42 14.87 7.26 2.87
N VAL A 43 15.32 6.83 1.70
CA VAL A 43 14.67 5.76 0.90
C VAL A 43 14.91 4.40 1.55
N ASP A 44 16.11 4.19 2.11
CA ASP A 44 16.47 2.92 2.75
C ASP A 44 15.85 2.77 4.15
N GLN A 45 15.63 3.88 4.88
CA GLN A 45 14.98 3.87 6.19
C GLN A 45 13.45 3.71 6.11
N PHE A 46 12.83 4.02 4.97
CA PHE A 46 11.37 3.96 4.84
C PHE A 46 10.81 2.52 5.01
N PRO A 47 11.38 1.48 4.38
CA PRO A 47 11.02 0.09 4.67
C PRO A 47 11.25 -0.32 6.13
N GLU A 48 12.33 0.15 6.76
CA GLU A 48 12.62 -0.17 8.17
C GLU A 48 11.53 0.35 9.11
N ARG A 49 11.12 1.61 8.93
CA ARG A 49 10.03 2.20 9.71
C ARG A 49 8.69 1.51 9.48
N LEU A 50 8.42 1.08 8.26
CA LEU A 50 7.21 0.31 7.96
C LEU A 50 7.25 -1.07 8.62
N ARG A 51 8.43 -1.69 8.73
CA ARG A 51 8.61 -2.95 9.45
C ARG A 51 8.30 -2.81 10.95
N ASP A 52 8.69 -1.70 11.57
CA ASP A 52 8.37 -1.40 12.97
C ASP A 52 6.86 -1.26 13.21
N LEU A 53 6.11 -0.84 12.18
CA LEU A 53 4.64 -0.77 12.18
C LEU A 53 3.98 -2.11 11.81
N GLY A 54 4.76 -3.17 11.62
CA GLY A 54 4.29 -4.49 11.23
C GLY A 54 4.11 -4.69 9.73
N HIS A 55 4.48 -3.73 8.87
CA HIS A 55 4.46 -3.88 7.42
C HIS A 55 5.78 -4.47 6.90
N VAL A 56 5.73 -5.73 6.48
CA VAL A 56 6.86 -6.51 5.98
C VAL A 56 6.73 -6.72 4.48
N GLU A 57 7.76 -6.31 3.74
CA GLU A 57 7.84 -6.53 2.29
C GLU A 57 7.73 -8.03 1.95
N GLY A 58 6.87 -8.35 0.97
CA GLY A 58 6.60 -9.71 0.51
C GLY A 58 5.58 -10.50 1.35
N GLN A 59 5.24 -10.03 2.55
CA GLN A 59 4.22 -10.67 3.39
C GLN A 59 2.90 -9.91 3.36
N ASN A 60 2.95 -8.60 3.63
CA ASN A 60 1.75 -7.77 3.73
C ASN A 60 1.87 -6.43 3.01
N LEU A 61 2.98 -6.20 2.29
CA LEU A 61 3.23 -5.04 1.46
C LEU A 61 4.28 -5.38 0.40
N ALA A 62 4.31 -4.69 -0.74
CA ALA A 62 5.39 -4.82 -1.72
C ALA A 62 5.85 -3.44 -2.19
N PHE A 63 7.16 -3.21 -2.30
CA PHE A 63 7.69 -1.95 -2.81
C PHE A 63 7.95 -2.02 -4.33
N GLN A 64 7.67 -0.91 -5.01
CA GLN A 64 8.08 -0.70 -6.40
C GLN A 64 8.96 0.55 -6.46
N TYR A 65 10.27 0.36 -6.56
CA TYR A 65 11.21 1.46 -6.71
C TYR A 65 11.25 1.91 -8.18
N ARG A 66 11.03 3.20 -8.40
CA ARG A 66 11.19 3.83 -9.70
C ARG A 66 12.12 5.03 -9.57
N ALA A 67 13.14 5.04 -10.41
CA ALA A 67 14.09 6.13 -10.58
C ALA A 67 14.14 6.48 -12.07
N PRO A 68 14.57 7.70 -12.44
CA PRO A 68 14.88 8.02 -13.83
C PRO A 68 15.95 7.06 -14.37
N ALA A 69 15.87 6.74 -15.66
CA ALA A 69 16.85 5.90 -16.31
C ALA A 69 18.24 6.59 -16.27
N PRO A 70 19.34 5.82 -16.16
CA PRO A 70 20.68 6.40 -16.23
C PRO A 70 20.84 7.14 -17.57
N GLY A 71 20.91 8.48 -17.53
CA GLY A 71 21.04 9.33 -18.71
C GLY A 71 19.77 10.08 -19.13
N GLU A 72 18.61 9.78 -18.55
CA GLU A 72 17.38 10.56 -18.78
C GLU A 72 17.23 11.62 -17.67
N GLY A 73 17.69 12.83 -17.99
CA GLY A 73 17.19 14.05 -17.35
C GLY A 73 17.50 14.20 -15.86
N VAL A 74 18.78 14.30 -15.51
CA VAL A 74 19.20 15.20 -14.43
C VAL A 74 20.18 16.19 -15.05
N MET A 75 19.64 17.26 -15.64
CA MET A 75 20.45 18.45 -15.85
C MET A 75 20.84 18.94 -14.44
N THR A 76 22.04 18.55 -14.02
CA THR A 76 22.69 19.05 -12.81
C THR A 76 23.05 20.51 -13.03
N GLY A 77 22.05 21.38 -12.94
CA GLY A 77 22.22 22.82 -12.99
C GLY A 77 22.55 23.34 -11.59
N ARG A 78 23.84 23.41 -11.26
CA ARG A 78 24.42 24.61 -10.65
C ARG A 78 25.92 24.66 -10.85
#